data_AF-A0A3S3ZHD3-F1
#
_entry.id   AF-A0A3S3ZHD3-F1
#
_cell.length_a   1.000
_cell.length_b   1.000
_cell.length_c   1.000
_cell.angle_alpha   90.00
_cell.angle_beta   90.00
_cell.angle_gamma   90.00
#
_symmetry.space_group_name_H-M   'P 1'
#
loop_
_entity.id
_entity.type
_entity.pdbx_description
1 polymer ?
#
loop_
_entity_poly.entity_id
_entity_poly.type
_entity_poly.pdbx_seq_one_letter_code
_entity_poly.pdbx_strand_id
1 'polypeptide(L)'
;MRREVSDYYGRQLQSSDDLKTSACCDAESIPDWLKPVLSAIHPEVLARYYGCGLVSPALLDGCRILDLGCGTGRDVYALAQLAGSEGRVTGVDMTDEQLDVAREHQDWHSERFGFANTNFLKGYIEELEALPLEPSSFDVIVSNCVVNLAADKEAVLRGVYRLLEPGGEFYFSDVYADRRVPEALREDPVLYGECLSGALYWNDFLTLAKRCGFTDPRLVTDRPLEISSPEVASKTGNIRFHSATYRLFKLEGLESACEDYGQAVVYQGSIPNQPGRFLLDKHHDIETGRAFPVCGNTWRMLSETRFSPHFQFQGDFSRHYGIFAGCGTDMPFTADARDGSTQGSSCC
;
A
#
# COMPACT_ATOMS: atom_id res chain seq x y z
N MET A 1 -5.24 20.32 14.66
CA MET A 1 -5.01 19.14 13.81
C MET A 1 -4.76 17.84 14.57
N ARG A 2 -3.57 17.53 15.14
CA ARG A 2 -3.30 16.22 15.80
C ARG A 2 -4.34 15.81 16.87
N ARG A 3 -4.66 16.73 17.79
CA ARG A 3 -5.68 16.52 18.83
C ARG A 3 -7.07 16.29 18.23
N GLU A 4 -7.42 16.98 17.15
CA GLU A 4 -8.72 16.84 16.50
C GLU A 4 -8.88 15.47 15.83
N VAL A 5 -7.82 14.95 15.17
CA VAL A 5 -7.83 13.57 14.64
C VAL A 5 -8.01 12.56 15.76
N SER A 6 -7.19 12.68 16.82
CA SER A 6 -7.24 11.76 17.95
C SER A 6 -8.60 11.80 18.67
N ASP A 7 -9.18 12.98 18.90
CA ASP A 7 -10.52 13.10 19.50
C ASP A 7 -11.61 12.55 18.54
N TYR A 8 -11.49 12.75 17.23
CA TYR A 8 -12.46 12.26 16.24
C TYR A 8 -12.48 10.72 16.20
N TYR A 9 -11.33 10.06 15.99
CA TYR A 9 -11.23 8.60 15.92
C TYR A 9 -11.23 7.89 17.28
N GLY A 10 -10.88 8.59 18.36
CA GLY A 10 -10.86 8.03 19.71
C GLY A 10 -12.19 8.14 20.45
N ARG A 11 -13.00 9.17 20.15
CA ARG A 11 -14.19 9.49 20.97
C ARG A 11 -15.46 9.79 20.19
N GLN A 12 -15.37 10.32 18.97
CA GLN A 12 -16.56 10.74 18.22
C GLN A 12 -17.09 9.65 17.30
N LEU A 13 -16.23 8.92 16.61
CA LEU A 13 -16.60 7.76 15.82
C LEU A 13 -16.91 6.57 16.75
N GLN A 14 -18.12 6.01 16.63
CA GLN A 14 -18.53 4.82 17.38
C GLN A 14 -18.77 3.62 16.45
N SER A 15 -19.12 3.86 15.19
CA SER A 15 -19.39 2.83 14.17
C SER A 15 -18.90 3.25 12.78
N SER A 16 -18.63 2.29 11.90
CA SER A 16 -18.37 2.57 10.48
C SER A 16 -19.59 3.15 9.75
N ASP A 17 -20.79 3.03 10.31
CA ASP A 17 -22.01 3.66 9.80
C ASP A 17 -22.01 5.20 9.95
N ASP A 18 -21.11 5.75 10.76
CA ASP A 18 -20.99 7.20 10.99
C ASP A 18 -20.25 7.94 9.85
N LEU A 19 -19.66 7.18 8.90
CA LEU A 19 -18.88 7.71 7.77
C LEU A 19 -19.77 8.29 6.66
N LYS A 20 -19.41 9.46 6.14
CA LYS A 20 -20.21 10.19 5.14
C LYS A 20 -19.79 9.95 3.70
N THR A 21 -18.77 9.13 3.48
CA THR A 21 -18.25 8.77 2.15
C THR A 21 -18.00 7.27 2.05
N SER A 22 -17.94 6.75 0.81
CA SER A 22 -17.50 5.38 0.57
C SER A 22 -15.98 5.21 0.66
N ALA A 23 -15.27 6.18 1.26
CA ALA A 23 -13.83 6.09 1.48
C ALA A 23 -13.57 4.82 2.29
N CYS A 24 -14.08 4.76 3.52
CA CYS A 24 -13.91 3.66 4.47
C CYS A 24 -14.90 2.49 4.32
N CYS A 25 -15.70 2.45 3.26
CA CYS A 25 -16.64 1.37 2.99
C CYS A 25 -16.19 0.58 1.75
N ASP A 26 -15.53 -0.57 1.95
CA ASP A 26 -15.32 -1.52 0.85
C ASP A 26 -16.59 -2.35 0.64
N ALA A 27 -17.22 -2.12 -0.51
CA ALA A 27 -18.27 -2.97 -1.07
C ALA A 27 -17.70 -4.10 -1.95
N GLU A 28 -16.39 -4.38 -1.87
CA GLU A 28 -15.79 -5.55 -2.50
C GLU A 28 -15.94 -6.78 -1.60
N SER A 29 -16.33 -7.91 -2.19
CA SER A 29 -16.50 -9.15 -1.45
C SER A 29 -15.17 -9.59 -0.86
N ILE A 30 -15.07 -9.61 0.47
CA ILE A 30 -13.94 -10.20 1.21
C ILE A 30 -13.62 -11.57 0.60
N PRO A 31 -12.39 -11.80 0.11
CA PRO A 31 -12.01 -13.07 -0.48
C PRO A 31 -12.29 -14.25 0.45
N ASP A 32 -12.73 -15.39 -0.09
CA ASP A 32 -13.15 -16.54 0.74
C ASP A 32 -12.04 -17.04 1.67
N TRP A 33 -10.79 -16.98 1.23
CA TRP A 33 -9.63 -17.37 2.04
C TRP A 33 -9.41 -16.45 3.24
N LEU A 34 -9.88 -15.20 3.18
CA LEU A 34 -9.69 -14.21 4.23
C LEU A 34 -10.80 -14.24 5.30
N LYS A 35 -12.00 -14.73 4.94
CA LYS A 35 -13.11 -14.92 5.88
C LYS A 35 -12.73 -15.67 7.16
N PRO A 36 -12.05 -16.84 7.12
CA PRO A 36 -11.67 -17.54 8.34
C PRO A 36 -10.70 -16.71 9.22
N VAL A 37 -9.77 -15.98 8.61
CA VAL A 37 -8.81 -15.11 9.33
C VAL A 37 -9.54 -14.02 10.09
N LEU A 38 -10.47 -13.32 9.43
CA LEU A 38 -11.26 -12.25 10.08
C LEU A 38 -12.22 -12.81 11.13
N SER A 39 -12.79 -13.99 10.91
CA SER A 39 -13.69 -14.64 11.88
C SER A 39 -12.99 -15.08 13.18
N ALA A 40 -11.66 -15.16 13.16
CA ALA A 40 -10.85 -15.50 14.32
C ALA A 40 -10.42 -14.28 15.13
N ILE A 41 -10.89 -13.08 14.78
CA ILE A 41 -10.60 -11.83 15.52
C ILE A 41 -11.72 -11.56 16.53
N HIS A 42 -11.34 -11.04 17.70
CA HIS A 42 -12.29 -10.72 18.76
C HIS A 42 -13.35 -9.71 18.27
N PRO A 43 -14.66 -9.93 18.55
CA PRO A 43 -15.72 -9.08 18.03
C PRO A 43 -15.60 -7.59 18.40
N GLU A 44 -15.09 -7.27 19.60
CA GLU A 44 -14.89 -5.87 20.00
C GLU A 44 -13.81 -5.17 19.18
N VAL A 45 -12.74 -5.88 18.82
CA VAL A 45 -11.68 -5.35 17.95
C VAL A 45 -12.26 -5.06 16.56
N LEU A 46 -13.10 -5.96 16.03
CA LEU A 46 -13.75 -5.77 14.73
C LEU A 46 -14.76 -4.62 14.73
N ALA A 47 -15.51 -4.44 15.82
CA ALA A 47 -16.61 -3.46 15.88
C ALA A 47 -16.15 -2.00 15.82
N ARG A 48 -14.89 -1.71 16.20
CA ARG A 48 -14.33 -0.35 16.24
C ARG A 48 -13.30 -0.09 15.14
N TYR A 49 -13.46 -0.75 13.99
CA TYR A 49 -12.55 -0.60 12.85
C TYR A 49 -13.06 0.41 11.82
N TYR A 50 -12.16 1.26 11.32
CA TYR A 50 -12.49 2.39 10.44
C TYR A 50 -11.71 2.41 9.10
N GLY A 51 -11.13 1.29 8.67
CA GLY A 51 -10.36 1.19 7.42
C GLY A 51 -11.13 0.59 6.23
N CYS A 52 -10.48 0.59 5.06
CA CYS A 52 -11.00 0.01 3.82
C CYS A 52 -10.48 -1.42 3.65
N GLY A 53 -11.30 -2.43 3.92
CA GLY A 53 -10.89 -3.82 3.64
C GLY A 53 -9.74 -4.29 4.53
N LEU A 54 -8.88 -5.19 4.02
CA LEU A 54 -7.62 -5.57 4.69
C LEU A 54 -6.48 -5.28 3.72
N VAL A 55 -5.51 -4.50 4.18
CA VAL A 55 -4.27 -4.25 3.44
C VAL A 55 -3.28 -5.36 3.77
N SER A 56 -3.24 -6.39 2.91
CA SER A 56 -2.35 -7.55 3.09
C SER A 56 -1.66 -7.90 1.79
N PRO A 57 -0.34 -7.67 1.65
CA PRO A 57 0.41 -8.22 0.52
C PRO A 57 0.57 -9.74 0.66
N ALA A 58 1.02 -10.38 -0.42
CA ALA A 58 1.31 -11.81 -0.41
C ALA A 58 2.61 -12.14 0.33
N LEU A 59 2.77 -13.42 0.69
CA LEU A 59 3.97 -13.99 1.31
C LEU A 59 4.34 -13.31 2.64
N LEU A 60 3.48 -13.49 3.65
CA LEU A 60 3.69 -12.91 4.98
C LEU A 60 4.24 -13.90 6.00
N ASP A 61 4.24 -15.20 5.71
CA ASP A 61 4.74 -16.24 6.61
C ASP A 61 6.17 -15.92 7.07
N GLY A 62 6.39 -15.91 8.38
CA GLY A 62 7.67 -15.56 9.01
C GLY A 62 8.06 -14.06 8.99
N CYS A 63 7.29 -13.18 8.34
CA CYS A 63 7.66 -11.77 8.21
C CYS A 63 7.54 -11.00 9.54
N ARG A 64 8.41 -10.00 9.71
CA ARG A 64 8.25 -8.92 10.69
C ARG A 64 7.48 -7.78 10.03
N ILE A 65 6.29 -7.50 10.55
CA ILE A 65 5.33 -6.59 9.96
C ILE A 65 5.11 -5.40 10.89
N LEU A 66 5.08 -4.19 10.33
CA LEU A 66 4.65 -2.98 11.03
C LEU A 66 3.34 -2.48 10.43
N ASP A 67 2.33 -2.26 11.26
CA ASP A 67 1.07 -1.62 10.90
C ASP A 67 1.03 -0.18 11.44
N LEU A 68 0.91 0.79 10.54
CA LEU A 68 0.85 2.20 10.89
C LEU A 68 -0.61 2.64 11.02
N GLY A 69 -0.97 3.21 12.17
CA GLY A 69 -2.35 3.59 12.48
C GLY A 69 -3.23 2.39 12.77
N CYS A 70 -2.77 1.49 13.65
CA CYS A 70 -3.38 0.17 13.82
C CYS A 70 -4.76 0.17 14.50
N GLY A 71 -5.19 1.28 15.12
CA GLY A 71 -6.45 1.36 15.87
C GLY A 71 -6.57 0.26 16.93
N THR A 72 -7.74 -0.38 17.01
CA THR A 72 -7.99 -1.55 17.87
C THR A 72 -7.22 -2.82 17.49
N GLY A 73 -6.44 -2.79 16.39
CA GLY A 73 -5.55 -3.88 16.01
C GLY A 73 -6.17 -4.94 15.10
N ARG A 74 -7.30 -4.68 14.43
CA ARG A 74 -7.90 -5.64 13.47
C ARG A 74 -6.86 -6.16 12.48
N ASP A 75 -6.17 -5.24 11.79
CA ASP A 75 -5.23 -5.60 10.74
C ASP A 75 -3.99 -6.26 11.35
N VAL A 76 -3.49 -5.79 12.50
CA VAL A 76 -2.43 -6.45 13.29
C VAL A 76 -2.77 -7.92 13.59
N TYR A 77 -3.97 -8.21 14.09
CA TYR A 77 -4.38 -9.58 14.42
C TYR A 77 -4.65 -10.46 13.19
N ALA A 78 -5.12 -9.88 12.09
CA ALA A 78 -5.23 -10.59 10.82
C ALA A 78 -3.84 -10.97 10.27
N LEU A 79 -2.93 -10.00 10.22
CA LEU A 79 -1.57 -10.18 9.72
C LEU A 79 -0.76 -11.11 10.62
N ALA A 80 -1.01 -11.10 11.93
CA ALA A 80 -0.40 -12.02 12.89
C ALA A 80 -0.68 -13.48 12.57
N GLN A 81 -1.90 -13.80 12.14
CA GLN A 81 -2.25 -15.15 11.68
C GLN A 81 -1.55 -15.49 10.36
N LEU A 82 -1.50 -14.53 9.43
CA LEU A 82 -0.86 -14.73 8.12
C LEU A 82 0.66 -14.85 8.20
N ALA A 83 1.28 -14.24 9.21
CA ALA A 83 2.70 -14.32 9.48
C ALA A 83 3.11 -15.57 10.26
N GLY A 84 2.15 -16.27 10.89
CA GLY A 84 2.40 -17.50 11.63
C GLY A 84 3.23 -17.30 12.92
N SER A 85 3.60 -18.42 13.55
CA SER A 85 4.30 -18.43 14.85
C SER A 85 5.70 -17.80 14.82
N GLU A 86 6.36 -17.88 13.66
CA GLU A 86 7.71 -17.34 13.45
C GLU A 86 7.69 -15.86 13.09
N GLY A 87 6.58 -15.36 12.54
CA GLY A 87 6.39 -13.95 12.22
C GLY A 87 6.16 -13.09 13.46
N ARG A 88 6.21 -11.77 13.29
CA ARG A 88 5.94 -10.78 14.33
C ARG A 88 5.20 -9.59 13.74
N VAL A 89 4.20 -9.06 14.45
CA VAL A 89 3.45 -7.89 13.98
C VAL A 89 3.45 -6.83 15.07
N THR A 90 3.89 -5.62 14.72
CA THR A 90 3.84 -4.45 15.60
C THR A 90 2.83 -3.46 15.05
N GLY A 91 1.87 -3.02 15.86
CA GLY A 91 0.98 -1.90 15.56
C GLY A 91 1.46 -0.61 16.21
N VAL A 92 1.35 0.52 15.50
CA VAL A 92 1.57 1.86 16.05
C VAL A 92 0.28 2.66 15.93
N ASP A 93 -0.20 3.25 17.03
CA ASP A 93 -1.30 4.21 17.01
C ASP A 93 -1.04 5.36 18.00
N MET A 94 -1.65 6.51 17.77
CA MET A 94 -1.51 7.66 18.67
C MET A 94 -2.52 7.66 19.82
N THR A 95 -3.59 6.88 19.71
CA THR A 95 -4.80 6.97 20.55
C THR A 95 -4.78 5.91 21.65
N ASP A 96 -4.82 6.35 22.93
CA ASP A 96 -4.81 5.43 24.07
C ASP A 96 -6.05 4.53 24.06
N GLU A 97 -7.22 5.10 23.80
CA GLU A 97 -8.50 4.38 23.82
C GLU A 97 -8.56 3.22 22.82
N GLN A 98 -7.88 3.36 21.67
CA GLN A 98 -7.77 2.32 20.64
C GLN A 98 -6.76 1.24 21.05
N LEU A 99 -5.59 1.66 21.53
CA LEU A 99 -4.53 0.75 21.98
C LEU A 99 -4.92 -0.04 23.22
N ASP A 100 -5.74 0.51 24.11
CA ASP A 100 -6.23 -0.20 25.29
C ASP A 100 -7.08 -1.42 24.88
N VAL A 101 -8.01 -1.25 23.93
CA VAL A 101 -8.79 -2.36 23.37
C VAL A 101 -7.88 -3.36 22.65
N ALA A 102 -6.91 -2.86 21.87
CA ALA A 102 -5.97 -3.72 21.16
C ALA A 102 -5.19 -4.60 22.15
N ARG A 103 -4.67 -4.03 23.23
CA ARG A 103 -3.88 -4.72 24.25
C ARG A 103 -4.71 -5.66 25.11
N GLU A 104 -5.91 -5.25 25.51
CA GLU A 104 -6.83 -6.06 26.33
C GLU A 104 -7.11 -7.43 25.70
N HIS A 105 -7.23 -7.48 24.36
CA HIS A 105 -7.54 -8.71 23.63
C HIS A 105 -6.32 -9.51 23.17
N GLN A 106 -5.09 -9.15 23.56
CA GLN A 106 -3.87 -9.86 23.10
C GLN A 106 -3.82 -11.32 23.54
N ASP A 107 -4.14 -11.61 24.80
CA ASP A 107 -4.10 -12.97 25.33
C ASP A 107 -5.19 -13.84 24.67
N TRP A 108 -6.39 -13.28 24.46
CA TRP A 108 -7.47 -13.96 23.76
C TRP A 108 -7.05 -14.40 22.34
N HIS A 109 -6.42 -13.50 21.58
CA HIS A 109 -5.93 -13.84 20.24
C HIS A 109 -4.78 -14.83 20.30
N SER A 110 -3.88 -14.70 21.28
CA SER A 110 -2.75 -15.63 21.45
C SER A 110 -3.21 -17.05 21.73
N GLU A 111 -4.21 -17.22 22.59
CA GLU A 111 -4.87 -18.51 22.85
C GLU A 111 -5.61 -19.03 21.62
N ARG A 112 -6.32 -18.15 20.91
CA ARG A 112 -7.09 -18.49 19.71
C ARG A 112 -6.20 -18.95 18.54
N PHE A 113 -5.04 -18.33 18.36
CA PHE A 113 -4.09 -18.62 17.29
C PHE A 113 -3.11 -19.74 17.67
N GLY A 114 -2.89 -19.96 18.97
CA GLY A 114 -1.93 -20.93 19.50
C GLY A 114 -0.50 -20.39 19.62
N PHE A 115 -0.30 -19.09 19.43
CA PHE A 115 0.99 -18.40 19.56
C PHE A 115 0.78 -16.90 19.81
N ALA A 116 1.75 -16.27 20.48
CA ALA A 116 1.77 -14.83 20.71
C ALA A 116 2.84 -14.17 19.84
N ASN A 117 2.45 -13.28 18.95
CA ASN A 117 3.36 -12.60 18.03
C ASN A 117 2.99 -11.13 17.74
N THR A 118 2.12 -10.52 18.55
CA THR A 118 1.69 -9.12 18.39
C THR A 118 2.33 -8.20 19.44
N ASN A 119 2.57 -6.94 19.06
CA ASN A 119 3.03 -5.87 19.93
C ASN A 119 2.35 -4.54 19.55
N PHE A 120 2.08 -3.66 20.51
CA PHE A 120 1.38 -2.40 20.27
C PHE A 120 2.09 -1.21 20.92
N LEU A 121 2.51 -0.26 20.09
CA LEU A 121 3.25 0.94 20.50
C LEU A 121 2.38 2.18 20.37
N LYS A 122 2.51 3.08 21.35
CA LYS A 122 1.93 4.41 21.26
C LYS A 122 2.90 5.35 20.55
N GLY A 123 2.43 6.04 19.51
CA GLY A 123 3.27 6.93 18.72
C GLY A 123 2.55 7.68 17.62
N TYR A 124 3.20 8.71 17.09
CA TYR A 124 2.79 9.35 15.84
C TYR A 124 3.53 8.70 14.67
N ILE A 125 2.81 8.42 13.59
CA ILE A 125 3.39 7.79 12.39
C ILE A 125 4.37 8.72 11.65
N GLU A 126 4.29 10.03 11.86
CA GLU A 126 5.28 10.99 11.38
C GLU A 126 6.53 11.11 12.29
N GLU A 127 6.56 10.44 13.45
CA GLU A 127 7.65 10.49 14.44
C GLU A 127 8.23 9.09 14.73
N LEU A 128 8.28 8.22 13.72
CA LEU A 128 8.77 6.84 13.86
C LEU A 128 10.21 6.74 14.39
N GLU A 129 11.01 7.80 14.32
CA GLU A 129 12.36 7.89 14.92
C GLU A 129 12.36 7.94 16.44
N ALA A 130 11.28 8.43 17.04
CA ALA A 130 11.13 8.54 18.49
C ALA A 130 10.67 7.22 19.13
N LEU A 131 10.23 6.26 18.32
CA LEU A 131 9.77 4.95 18.77
C LEU A 131 10.95 3.99 18.93
N PRO A 132 10.85 2.98 19.82
CA PRO A 132 11.88 1.96 20.02
C PRO A 132 11.87 0.94 18.87
N LEU A 133 12.05 1.41 17.63
CA LEU A 133 12.05 0.64 16.40
C LEU A 133 13.41 0.79 15.71
N GLU A 134 14.13 -0.32 15.62
CA GLU A 134 15.45 -0.37 15.01
C GLU A 134 15.36 -0.16 13.49
N PRO A 135 16.35 0.50 12.85
CA PRO A 135 16.41 0.58 11.40
C PRO A 135 16.53 -0.82 10.77
N SER A 136 15.97 -1.00 9.56
CA SER A 136 16.03 -2.28 8.82
C SER A 136 15.51 -3.49 9.62
N SER A 137 14.44 -3.31 10.39
CA SER A 137 13.87 -4.32 11.28
C SER A 137 12.55 -4.93 10.78
N PHE A 138 12.00 -4.44 9.68
CA PHE A 138 10.73 -4.92 9.12
C PHE A 138 10.87 -5.36 7.67
N ASP A 139 10.29 -6.53 7.37
CA ASP A 139 10.17 -7.09 6.02
C ASP A 139 9.05 -6.37 5.25
N VAL A 140 7.94 -6.11 5.95
CA VAL A 140 6.73 -5.49 5.38
C VAL A 140 6.22 -4.40 6.32
N ILE A 141 5.91 -3.24 5.77
CA ILE A 141 5.16 -2.20 6.48
C ILE A 141 3.83 -2.03 5.75
N VAL A 142 2.74 -1.94 6.50
CA VAL A 142 1.39 -1.70 5.97
C VAL A 142 0.77 -0.47 6.60
N SER A 143 -0.25 0.05 5.92
CA SER A 143 -1.07 1.16 6.40
C SER A 143 -2.39 1.16 5.63
N ASN A 144 -3.48 1.54 6.29
CA ASN A 144 -4.78 1.68 5.67
C ASN A 144 -5.41 3.05 6.00
N CYS A 145 -5.45 3.95 5.02
CA CYS A 145 -6.12 5.26 5.07
C CYS A 145 -5.66 6.24 6.16
N VAL A 146 -4.44 6.08 6.69
CA VAL A 146 -3.91 6.96 7.75
C VAL A 146 -2.79 7.90 7.30
N VAL A 147 -2.07 7.62 6.21
CA VAL A 147 -0.94 8.47 5.77
C VAL A 147 -1.44 9.87 5.39
N ASN A 148 -2.64 9.96 4.82
CA ASN A 148 -3.29 11.23 4.52
C ASN A 148 -3.60 12.10 5.75
N LEU A 149 -3.78 11.48 6.92
CA LEU A 149 -4.02 12.17 8.19
C LEU A 149 -2.73 12.63 8.88
N ALA A 150 -1.57 12.16 8.42
CA ALA A 150 -0.28 12.59 8.95
C ALA A 150 -0.02 14.06 8.64
N ALA A 151 0.47 14.79 9.66
CA ALA A 151 0.86 16.20 9.53
C ALA A 151 2.09 16.38 8.63
N ASP A 152 3.03 15.44 8.68
CA ASP A 152 4.23 15.41 7.84
C ASP A 152 4.34 14.05 7.12
N LYS A 153 3.83 14.01 5.89
CA LYS A 153 3.85 12.82 5.03
C LYS A 153 5.27 12.46 4.58
N GLU A 154 6.16 13.45 4.47
CA GLU A 154 7.55 13.19 4.11
C GLU A 154 8.27 12.45 5.24
N ALA A 155 8.05 12.88 6.49
CA ALA A 155 8.60 12.22 7.67
C ALA A 155 8.09 10.77 7.81
N VAL A 156 6.80 10.52 7.54
CA VAL A 156 6.25 9.15 7.49
C VAL A 156 7.04 8.30 6.49
N LEU A 157 7.14 8.74 5.23
CA LEU A 157 7.80 7.97 4.18
C LEU A 157 9.31 7.76 4.45
N ARG A 158 10.00 8.75 5.00
CA ARG A 158 11.41 8.61 5.44
C ARG A 158 11.54 7.60 6.59
N GLY A 159 10.62 7.65 7.55
CA GLY A 159 10.57 6.71 8.66
C GLY A 159 10.35 5.27 8.19
N VAL A 160 9.38 5.06 7.31
CA VAL A 160 9.12 3.76 6.66
C VAL A 160 10.36 3.26 5.92
N TYR A 161 10.98 4.10 5.08
CA TYR A 161 12.19 3.71 4.34
C TYR A 161 13.35 3.33 5.27
N ARG A 162 13.52 4.02 6.39
CA ARG A 162 14.54 3.69 7.41
C ARG A 162 14.29 2.32 8.05
N LEU A 163 13.04 2.04 8.40
CA LEU A 163 12.63 0.85 9.13
C LEU A 163 12.57 -0.42 8.27
N LEU A 164 12.27 -0.30 6.98
CA LEU A 164 12.32 -1.42 6.04
C LEU A 164 13.75 -1.97 5.92
N GLU A 165 13.88 -3.28 5.87
CA GLU A 165 15.14 -3.90 5.45
C GLU A 165 15.35 -3.81 3.92
N PRO A 166 16.58 -4.02 3.42
CA PRO A 166 16.81 -4.13 1.98
C PRO A 166 15.95 -5.24 1.35
N GLY A 167 15.20 -4.93 0.30
CA GLY A 167 14.22 -5.84 -0.31
C GLY A 167 12.84 -5.84 0.37
N GLY A 168 12.70 -5.13 1.50
CA GLY A 168 11.43 -4.94 2.19
C GLY A 168 10.46 -4.05 1.41
N GLU A 169 9.19 -4.10 1.81
CA GLU A 169 8.08 -3.49 1.09
C GLU A 169 7.16 -2.67 1.99
N PHE A 170 6.84 -1.45 1.57
CA PHE A 170 5.71 -0.70 2.09
C PHE A 170 4.49 -0.92 1.18
N TYR A 171 3.46 -1.58 1.70
CA TYR A 171 2.23 -1.91 0.97
C TYR A 171 1.04 -1.27 1.68
N PHE A 172 0.43 -0.26 1.07
CA PHE A 172 -0.56 0.56 1.75
C PHE A 172 -1.68 1.05 0.84
N SER A 173 -2.85 1.26 1.41
CA SER A 173 -4.00 1.86 0.71
C SER A 173 -4.30 3.23 1.28
N ASP A 174 -4.55 4.21 0.41
CA ASP A 174 -4.97 5.54 0.82
C ASP A 174 -5.78 6.25 -0.28
N VAL A 175 -6.31 7.43 0.04
CA VAL A 175 -7.08 8.28 -0.86
C VAL A 175 -6.16 9.21 -1.67
N TYR A 176 -6.37 9.29 -2.99
CA TYR A 176 -5.62 10.18 -3.86
C TYR A 176 -6.56 11.01 -4.71
N ALA A 177 -6.14 12.24 -5.00
CA ALA A 177 -6.87 13.15 -5.86
C ALA A 177 -6.27 13.20 -7.28
N ASP A 178 -7.13 13.40 -8.27
CA ASP A 178 -6.73 13.61 -9.67
C ASP A 178 -6.03 14.97 -9.90
N ARG A 179 -6.17 15.88 -8.94
CA ARG A 179 -5.60 17.23 -8.93
C ARG A 179 -5.33 17.69 -7.49
N ARG A 180 -4.55 18.77 -7.33
CA ARG A 180 -4.25 19.34 -6.01
C ARG A 180 -5.53 19.85 -5.33
N VAL A 181 -5.77 19.37 -4.11
CA VAL A 181 -6.85 19.86 -3.25
C VAL A 181 -6.53 21.30 -2.81
N PRO A 182 -7.44 22.28 -3.02
CA PRO A 182 -7.25 23.67 -2.59
C PRO A 182 -7.04 23.80 -1.08
N GLU A 183 -6.18 24.73 -0.66
CA GLU A 183 -5.88 24.98 0.77
C GLU A 183 -7.13 25.28 1.60
N ALA A 184 -8.08 26.02 1.05
CA ALA A 184 -9.35 26.34 1.72
C ALA A 184 -10.18 25.10 2.10
N LEU A 185 -9.98 23.96 1.42
CA LEU A 185 -10.63 22.69 1.77
C LEU A 185 -9.85 21.89 2.81
N ARG A 186 -8.54 22.15 2.98
CA ARG A 186 -7.67 21.48 3.97
C ARG A 186 -8.05 21.80 5.40
N GLU A 187 -8.54 23.01 5.63
CA GLU A 187 -9.00 23.48 6.95
C GLU A 187 -10.43 23.04 7.29
N ASP A 188 -11.15 22.38 6.36
CA ASP A 188 -12.50 21.87 6.63
C ASP A 188 -12.41 20.57 7.46
N PRO A 189 -12.89 20.58 8.72
CA PRO A 189 -12.75 19.43 9.62
C PRO A 189 -13.56 18.21 9.17
N VAL A 190 -14.65 18.40 8.41
CA VAL A 190 -15.46 17.30 7.89
C VAL A 190 -14.71 16.63 6.73
N LEU A 191 -14.19 17.41 5.79
CA LEU A 191 -13.40 16.84 4.68
C LEU A 191 -12.09 16.20 5.16
N TYR A 192 -11.54 16.71 6.25
CA TYR A 192 -10.33 16.18 6.86
C TYR A 192 -10.57 14.84 7.57
N GLY A 193 -11.67 14.71 8.33
CA GLY A 193 -12.07 13.45 8.97
C GLY A 193 -12.45 12.34 7.97
N GLU A 194 -12.89 12.71 6.75
CA GLU A 194 -13.19 11.76 5.66
C GLU A 194 -11.95 11.42 4.80
N CYS A 195 -10.74 11.78 5.23
CA CYS A 195 -9.48 11.61 4.50
C CYS A 195 -9.43 12.28 3.11
N LEU A 196 -10.36 13.18 2.78
CA LEU A 196 -10.44 13.82 1.47
C LEU A 196 -9.54 15.05 1.37
N SER A 197 -9.54 15.90 2.39
CA SER A 197 -8.81 17.17 2.30
C SER A 197 -7.30 17.02 2.41
N GLY A 198 -6.85 16.00 3.13
CA GLY A 198 -5.45 15.60 3.23
C GLY A 198 -4.92 14.80 2.04
N ALA A 199 -5.80 14.39 1.11
CA ALA A 199 -5.44 13.56 -0.03
C ALA A 199 -4.43 14.27 -0.94
N LEU A 200 -3.33 13.59 -1.23
CA LEU A 200 -2.34 14.11 -2.17
C LEU A 200 -2.84 13.98 -3.62
N TYR A 201 -2.47 14.96 -4.44
CA TYR A 201 -2.46 14.76 -5.88
C TYR A 201 -1.52 13.59 -6.20
N TRP A 202 -1.98 12.61 -6.98
CA TRP A 202 -1.26 11.36 -7.21
C TRP A 202 0.21 11.58 -7.66
N ASN A 203 0.49 12.57 -8.51
CA ASN A 203 1.85 12.80 -9.00
C ASN A 203 2.74 13.54 -7.98
N ASP A 204 2.15 14.36 -7.10
CA ASP A 204 2.88 14.95 -5.97
C ASP A 204 3.29 13.82 -4.99
N PHE A 205 2.42 12.83 -4.77
CA PHE A 205 2.76 11.63 -4.01
C PHE A 205 3.92 10.84 -4.63
N LEU A 206 3.86 10.52 -5.94
CA LEU A 206 4.96 9.80 -6.60
C LEU A 206 6.28 10.55 -6.49
N THR A 207 6.25 11.87 -6.67
CA THR A 207 7.43 12.73 -6.51
C THR A 207 7.98 12.68 -5.08
N LEU A 208 7.10 12.74 -4.09
CA LEU A 208 7.47 12.66 -2.68
C LEU A 208 8.07 11.30 -2.31
N ALA A 209 7.45 10.20 -2.73
CA ALA A 209 7.94 8.85 -2.50
C ALA A 209 9.36 8.65 -3.07
N LYS A 210 9.59 9.10 -4.31
CA LYS A 210 10.91 9.08 -4.95
C LYS A 210 11.95 9.88 -4.18
N ARG A 211 11.60 11.08 -3.70
CA ARG A 211 12.48 11.90 -2.85
C ARG A 211 12.86 11.22 -1.53
N CYS A 212 12.01 10.34 -1.02
CA CYS A 212 12.26 9.58 0.21
C CYS A 212 13.01 8.26 -0.02
N GLY A 213 13.39 7.93 -1.27
CA GLY A 213 14.16 6.75 -1.62
C GLY A 213 13.37 5.63 -2.30
N PHE A 214 12.04 5.75 -2.41
CA PHE A 214 11.21 4.80 -3.14
C PHE A 214 11.18 5.14 -4.63
N THR A 215 12.19 4.69 -5.37
CA THR A 215 12.45 5.12 -6.75
C THR A 215 11.34 4.76 -7.74
N ASP A 216 10.64 3.63 -7.52
CA ASP A 216 9.60 3.12 -8.44
C ASP A 216 8.35 2.66 -7.67
N PRO A 217 7.48 3.59 -7.22
CA PRO A 217 6.20 3.25 -6.59
C PRO A 217 5.25 2.59 -7.60
N ARG A 218 4.66 1.45 -7.24
CA ARG A 218 3.76 0.70 -8.12
C ARG A 218 2.32 0.75 -7.62
N LEU A 219 1.41 1.15 -8.51
CA LEU A 219 -0.03 1.13 -8.27
C LEU A 219 -0.55 -0.31 -8.45
N VAL A 220 -1.10 -0.90 -7.40
CA VAL A 220 -1.57 -2.29 -7.37
C VAL A 220 -3.03 -2.38 -7.80
N THR A 221 -3.90 -1.65 -7.09
CA THR A 221 -5.33 -1.55 -7.37
C THR A 221 -5.79 -0.12 -7.11
N ASP A 222 -6.88 0.27 -7.75
CA ASP A 222 -7.57 1.53 -7.48
C ASP A 222 -9.05 1.41 -7.77
N ARG A 223 -9.84 2.20 -7.05
CA ARG A 223 -11.27 2.39 -7.31
C ARG A 223 -11.64 3.87 -7.15
N PRO A 224 -12.54 4.40 -7.99
CA PRO A 224 -13.08 5.74 -7.77
C PRO A 224 -13.86 5.78 -6.44
N LEU A 225 -13.76 6.89 -5.72
CA LEU A 225 -14.59 7.15 -4.55
C LEU A 225 -15.84 7.93 -4.95
N GLU A 226 -17.00 7.43 -4.55
CA GLU A 226 -18.26 8.12 -4.75
C GLU A 226 -18.54 9.05 -3.56
N ILE A 227 -18.75 10.33 -3.88
CA ILE A 227 -19.16 11.33 -2.89
C ILE A 227 -20.69 11.38 -2.89
N SER A 228 -21.31 10.71 -1.94
CA SER A 228 -22.76 10.64 -1.79
C SER A 228 -23.37 11.89 -1.12
N SER A 229 -22.60 12.57 -0.26
CA SER A 229 -23.04 13.78 0.44
C SER A 229 -23.09 15.01 -0.50
N PRO A 230 -24.26 15.64 -0.69
CA PRO A 230 -24.37 16.85 -1.51
C PRO A 230 -23.53 18.02 -0.98
N GLU A 231 -23.37 18.12 0.34
CA GLU A 231 -22.53 19.14 0.98
C GLU A 231 -21.07 18.96 0.57
N VAL A 232 -20.55 17.73 0.70
CA VAL A 232 -19.17 17.39 0.35
C VAL A 232 -18.95 17.60 -1.15
N ALA A 233 -19.87 17.12 -1.99
CA ALA A 233 -19.80 17.29 -3.44
C ALA A 233 -19.75 18.76 -3.87
N SER A 234 -20.51 19.63 -3.20
CA SER A 234 -20.50 21.07 -3.48
C SER A 234 -19.14 21.71 -3.16
N LYS A 235 -18.46 21.24 -2.10
CA LYS A 235 -17.16 21.75 -1.65
C LYS A 235 -16.01 21.23 -2.51
N THR A 236 -16.03 19.94 -2.85
CA THR A 236 -14.96 19.29 -3.64
C THR A 236 -15.05 19.60 -5.14
N GLY A 237 -16.23 20.03 -5.62
CA GLY A 237 -16.44 20.44 -7.00
C GLY A 237 -16.09 19.33 -7.99
N ASN A 238 -15.08 19.57 -8.83
CA ASN A 238 -14.66 18.63 -9.89
C ASN A 238 -13.48 17.73 -9.49
N ILE A 239 -13.05 17.75 -8.23
CA ILE A 239 -11.96 16.89 -7.75
C ILE A 239 -12.46 15.45 -7.73
N ARG A 240 -11.73 14.56 -8.39
CA ARG A 240 -12.03 13.12 -8.38
C ARG A 240 -11.07 12.42 -7.43
N PHE A 241 -11.63 11.68 -6.49
CA PHE A 241 -10.87 10.92 -5.53
C PHE A 241 -10.88 9.43 -5.89
N HIS A 242 -9.78 8.76 -5.59
CA HIS A 242 -9.62 7.32 -5.77
C HIS A 242 -9.06 6.74 -4.48
N SER A 243 -9.59 5.60 -4.04
CA SER A 243 -8.87 4.74 -3.11
C SER A 243 -7.89 3.93 -3.93
N ALA A 244 -6.61 3.97 -3.57
CA ALA A 244 -5.56 3.30 -4.31
C ALA A 244 -4.59 2.59 -3.37
N THR A 245 -4.24 1.37 -3.76
CA THR A 245 -3.23 0.55 -3.09
C THR A 245 -1.92 0.67 -3.84
N TYR A 246 -0.89 1.11 -3.13
CA TYR A 246 0.47 1.19 -3.66
C TYR A 246 1.39 0.19 -2.98
N ARG A 247 2.40 -0.24 -3.73
CA ARG A 247 3.56 -0.96 -3.19
C ARG A 247 4.86 -0.25 -3.52
N LEU A 248 5.68 -0.06 -2.50
CA LEU A 248 6.93 0.70 -2.54
C LEU A 248 8.05 -0.19 -1.99
N PHE A 249 8.94 -0.66 -2.85
CA PHE A 249 10.08 -1.49 -2.43
C PHE A 249 11.27 -0.64 -2.00
N LYS A 250 11.97 -1.07 -0.95
CA LYS A 250 13.28 -0.56 -0.59
C LYS A 250 14.37 -1.34 -1.33
N LEU A 251 14.71 -0.88 -2.52
CA LEU A 251 15.74 -1.46 -3.37
C LEU A 251 16.62 -0.35 -3.95
N GLU A 252 17.92 -0.37 -3.64
CA GLU A 252 18.87 0.66 -4.06
C GLU A 252 19.16 0.63 -5.58
N GLY A 253 18.98 -0.53 -6.22
CA GLY A 253 19.28 -0.74 -7.63
C GLY A 253 18.15 -0.34 -8.60
N LEU A 254 17.06 0.25 -8.11
CA LEU A 254 15.95 0.68 -8.96
C LEU A 254 16.28 1.98 -9.69
N GLU A 255 15.89 2.04 -10.96
CA GLU A 255 16.05 3.20 -11.84
C GLU A 255 14.75 4.01 -11.90
N SER A 256 14.82 5.30 -12.23
CA SER A 256 13.63 6.16 -12.33
C SER A 256 12.74 5.86 -13.54
N ALA A 257 13.30 5.17 -14.53
CA ALA A 257 12.64 4.74 -15.75
C ALA A 257 12.69 3.21 -15.86
N CYS A 258 11.78 2.64 -16.65
CA CYS A 258 11.77 1.22 -16.92
C CYS A 258 12.75 0.90 -18.04
N GLU A 259 13.96 0.47 -17.69
CA GLU A 259 15.01 0.10 -18.63
C GLU A 259 14.89 -1.37 -19.07
N ASP A 260 15.19 -1.64 -20.33
CA ASP A 260 15.15 -2.96 -20.96
C ASP A 260 16.56 -3.59 -21.00
N TYR A 261 16.66 -4.77 -20.40
CA TYR A 261 17.86 -5.61 -20.43
C TYR A 261 17.60 -6.97 -21.11
N GLY A 262 16.46 -7.12 -21.82
CA GLY A 262 16.05 -8.36 -22.49
C GLY A 262 15.65 -9.46 -21.50
N GLN A 263 15.14 -9.08 -20.33
CA GLN A 263 14.83 -9.96 -19.23
C GLN A 263 13.40 -10.51 -19.31
N ALA A 264 13.22 -11.73 -18.79
CA ALA A 264 11.92 -12.34 -18.61
C ALA A 264 11.87 -13.14 -17.31
N VAL A 265 10.66 -13.30 -16.77
CA VAL A 265 10.40 -14.11 -15.58
C VAL A 265 9.32 -15.16 -15.87
N VAL A 266 9.33 -16.25 -15.12
CA VAL A 266 8.26 -17.26 -15.12
C VAL A 266 7.78 -17.43 -13.70
N TYR A 267 6.50 -17.13 -13.46
CA TYR A 267 5.88 -17.40 -12.17
C TYR A 267 5.64 -18.90 -11.98
N GLN A 268 6.03 -19.45 -10.83
CA GLN A 268 5.96 -20.89 -10.57
C GLN A 268 4.62 -21.37 -9.99
N GLY A 269 3.67 -20.46 -9.69
CA GLY A 269 2.37 -20.85 -9.12
C GLY A 269 2.43 -21.23 -7.64
N SER A 270 3.53 -20.92 -6.95
CA SER A 270 3.80 -21.37 -5.58
C SER A 270 3.41 -20.38 -4.48
N ILE A 271 2.89 -19.20 -4.83
CA ILE A 271 2.39 -18.24 -3.83
C ILE A 271 1.00 -18.71 -3.36
N PRO A 272 0.76 -18.83 -2.03
CA PRO A 272 -0.52 -19.25 -1.49
C PRO A 272 -1.70 -18.42 -2.02
N ASN A 273 -2.82 -19.08 -2.29
CA ASN A 273 -4.05 -18.48 -2.84
C ASN A 273 -3.90 -17.84 -4.23
N GLN A 274 -2.73 -17.97 -4.89
CA GLN A 274 -2.44 -17.41 -6.20
C GLN A 274 -1.82 -18.43 -7.18
N PRO A 275 -2.39 -19.64 -7.34
CA PRO A 275 -1.74 -20.71 -8.13
C PRO A 275 -1.72 -20.46 -9.64
N GLY A 276 -2.66 -19.67 -10.17
CA GLY A 276 -2.81 -19.48 -11.63
C GLY A 276 -2.13 -18.21 -12.19
N ARG A 277 -1.98 -17.18 -11.36
CA ARG A 277 -1.36 -15.90 -11.73
C ARG A 277 -0.90 -15.16 -10.49
N PHE A 278 0.08 -14.28 -10.65
CA PHE A 278 0.52 -13.33 -9.63
C PHE A 278 0.37 -11.90 -10.16
N LEU A 279 -0.39 -11.08 -9.44
CA LEU A 279 -0.51 -9.65 -9.73
C LEU A 279 0.55 -8.90 -8.92
N LEU A 280 1.65 -8.49 -9.57
CA LEU A 280 2.64 -7.64 -8.92
C LEU A 280 2.07 -6.22 -8.76
N ASP A 281 1.48 -5.68 -9.81
CA ASP A 281 0.84 -4.37 -9.84
C ASP A 281 -0.16 -4.30 -11.01
N LYS A 282 -0.83 -3.17 -11.22
CA LYS A 282 -1.87 -2.99 -12.24
C LYS A 282 -1.40 -3.29 -13.68
N HIS A 283 -0.09 -3.29 -13.93
CA HIS A 283 0.49 -3.55 -15.25
C HIS A 283 1.13 -4.95 -15.38
N HIS A 284 1.30 -5.68 -14.28
CA HIS A 284 2.02 -6.95 -14.25
C HIS A 284 1.14 -8.07 -13.68
N ASP A 285 0.26 -8.62 -14.54
CA ASP A 285 -0.49 -9.85 -14.30
C ASP A 285 0.26 -11.04 -14.94
N ILE A 286 1.00 -11.79 -14.10
CA ILE A 286 1.95 -12.81 -14.54
C ILE A 286 1.33 -14.20 -14.40
N GLU A 287 1.02 -14.84 -15.52
CA GLU A 287 0.44 -16.19 -15.58
C GLU A 287 1.47 -17.27 -15.20
N THR A 288 1.02 -18.26 -14.41
CA THR A 288 1.86 -19.39 -13.99
C THR A 288 2.39 -20.18 -15.19
N GLY A 289 3.70 -20.46 -15.17
CA GLY A 289 4.37 -21.28 -16.19
C GLY A 289 4.61 -20.58 -17.53
N ARG A 290 4.18 -19.33 -17.69
CA ARG A 290 4.39 -18.54 -18.91
C ARG A 290 5.55 -17.55 -18.72
N ALA A 291 6.44 -17.49 -19.71
CA ALA A 291 7.47 -16.46 -19.77
C ALA A 291 6.83 -15.07 -19.96
N PHE A 292 7.19 -14.14 -19.09
CA PHE A 292 6.67 -12.78 -19.05
C PHE A 292 7.86 -11.80 -19.13
N PRO A 293 7.98 -11.02 -20.23
CA PRO A 293 9.04 -10.01 -20.36
C PRO A 293 8.90 -8.92 -19.29
N VAL A 294 10.01 -8.48 -18.72
CA VAL A 294 10.03 -7.46 -17.65
C VAL A 294 11.17 -6.47 -17.84
N CYS A 295 10.96 -5.24 -17.38
CA CYS A 295 12.03 -4.26 -17.25
C CYS A 295 12.97 -4.60 -16.07
N GLY A 296 14.13 -3.94 -16.02
CA GLY A 296 15.13 -4.12 -14.97
C GLY A 296 14.58 -3.92 -13.57
N ASN A 297 13.74 -2.90 -13.34
CA ASN A 297 13.13 -2.67 -12.03
C ASN A 297 12.23 -3.82 -11.60
N THR A 298 11.32 -4.27 -12.48
CA THR A 298 10.42 -5.39 -12.17
C THR A 298 11.23 -6.67 -11.93
N TRP A 299 12.31 -6.90 -12.69
CA TRP A 299 13.21 -8.03 -12.44
C TRP A 299 13.75 -7.98 -11.01
N ARG A 300 14.29 -6.84 -10.56
CA ARG A 300 14.83 -6.66 -9.19
C ARG A 300 13.75 -6.80 -8.12
N MET A 301 12.57 -6.22 -8.32
CA MET A 301 11.43 -6.35 -7.40
C MET A 301 11.04 -7.81 -7.17
N LEU A 302 11.21 -8.67 -8.18
CA LEU A 302 10.90 -10.10 -8.07
C LEU A 302 12.09 -10.92 -7.54
N SER A 303 13.32 -10.62 -7.96
CA SER A 303 14.51 -11.45 -7.66
C SER A 303 15.24 -11.08 -6.37
N GLU A 304 15.15 -9.82 -5.93
CA GLU A 304 15.87 -9.27 -4.77
C GLU A 304 14.95 -9.07 -3.56
N THR A 305 13.78 -9.70 -3.56
CA THR A 305 12.80 -9.64 -2.48
C THR A 305 12.31 -11.05 -2.13
N ARG A 306 11.40 -11.14 -1.14
CA ARG A 306 10.75 -12.40 -0.76
C ARG A 306 10.02 -13.13 -1.89
N PHE A 307 9.78 -12.47 -3.04
CA PHE A 307 9.18 -13.11 -4.22
C PHE A 307 10.15 -14.05 -4.96
N SER A 308 11.46 -13.90 -4.77
CA SER A 308 12.49 -14.60 -5.56
C SER A 308 12.31 -16.11 -5.65
N PRO A 309 12.01 -16.85 -4.56
CA PRO A 309 11.80 -18.30 -4.61
C PRO A 309 10.62 -18.75 -5.48
N HIS A 310 9.71 -17.83 -5.84
CA HIS A 310 8.49 -18.11 -6.57
C HIS A 310 8.59 -17.85 -8.08
N PHE A 311 9.76 -17.39 -8.56
CA PHE A 311 9.98 -17.04 -9.95
C PHE A 311 11.24 -17.72 -10.50
N GLN A 312 11.21 -18.03 -11.79
CA GLN A 312 12.41 -18.33 -12.57
C GLN A 312 12.79 -17.09 -13.36
N PHE A 313 14.08 -16.87 -13.53
CA PHE A 313 14.61 -15.65 -14.14
C PHE A 313 15.43 -15.99 -15.39
N GLN A 314 15.21 -15.24 -16.46
CA GLN A 314 15.94 -15.32 -17.72
C GLN A 314 16.57 -13.96 -18.05
N GLY A 315 17.84 -13.99 -18.45
CA GLY A 315 18.63 -12.80 -18.77
C GLY A 315 19.38 -12.24 -17.55
N ASP A 316 20.17 -11.20 -17.80
CA ASP A 316 20.98 -10.49 -16.81
C ASP A 316 21.10 -9.00 -17.21
N PHE A 317 21.86 -8.22 -16.46
CA PHE A 317 22.09 -6.79 -16.72
C PHE A 317 23.29 -6.52 -17.65
N SER A 318 23.86 -7.53 -18.33
CA SER A 318 25.08 -7.38 -19.13
C SER A 318 24.88 -6.58 -20.43
N ARG A 319 23.64 -6.47 -20.91
CA ARG A 319 23.30 -5.76 -22.15
C ARG A 319 22.03 -4.93 -21.98
N HIS A 320 22.15 -3.63 -22.24
CA HIS A 320 21.05 -2.68 -22.23
C HIS A 320 20.49 -2.45 -23.64
N TYR A 321 19.17 -2.42 -23.77
CA TYR A 321 18.44 -2.26 -25.03
C TYR A 321 17.68 -0.93 -25.12
N GLY A 322 17.75 -0.08 -24.09
CA GLY A 322 17.03 1.20 -24.01
C GLY A 322 15.79 1.10 -23.13
N ILE A 323 14.77 1.92 -23.42
CA ILE A 323 13.52 1.95 -22.64
C ILE A 323 12.67 0.72 -22.94
N PHE A 324 12.17 0.09 -21.88
CA PHE A 324 11.23 -1.02 -21.98
C PHE A 324 9.88 -0.54 -22.54
N ALA A 325 9.46 -1.16 -23.63
CA ALA A 325 8.24 -0.76 -24.34
C ALA A 325 6.99 -0.88 -23.45
N GLY A 326 6.11 0.12 -23.54
CA GLY A 326 4.82 0.12 -22.82
C GLY A 326 4.87 0.62 -21.37
N CYS A 327 6.03 1.06 -20.88
CA CYS A 327 6.18 1.61 -19.52
C CYS A 327 6.08 3.16 -19.45
N GLY A 328 5.40 3.80 -20.40
CA GLY A 328 5.01 5.21 -20.32
C GLY A 328 6.12 6.25 -20.51
N THR A 329 7.33 5.84 -20.90
CA THR A 329 8.40 6.74 -21.36
C THR A 329 8.70 6.42 -22.81
N ASP A 330 8.55 7.40 -23.70
CA ASP A 330 8.87 7.23 -25.12
C ASP A 330 10.31 7.69 -25.42
N MET A 331 10.94 7.05 -26.41
CA MET A 331 12.25 7.47 -26.90
C MET A 331 12.17 8.91 -27.46
N PRO A 332 12.98 9.87 -26.98
CA PRO A 332 12.84 11.28 -27.35
C PRO A 332 13.37 11.60 -28.76
N PHE A 333 14.07 10.66 -29.39
CA PHE A 333 14.62 10.81 -30.73
C PHE A 333 13.73 10.13 -31.75
N THR A 334 13.42 10.83 -32.84
CA THR A 334 12.76 10.22 -34.00
C THR A 334 13.70 9.19 -34.61
N ALA A 335 13.29 7.92 -34.61
CA ALA A 335 13.93 6.93 -35.47
C ALA A 335 13.62 7.33 -36.92
N ASP A 336 14.64 7.65 -37.71
CA ASP A 336 14.49 7.75 -39.16
C ASP A 336 13.93 6.41 -39.65
N ALA A 337 12.64 6.38 -39.99
CA ALA A 337 11.99 5.23 -40.57
C ALA A 337 12.59 4.94 -41.95
N ARG A 338 13.70 4.20 -41.97
CA ARG A 338 14.03 3.31 -43.09
C ARG A 338 13.21 2.03 -42.93
N ASP A 339 11.90 2.16 -43.07
CA ASP A 339 11.07 1.02 -43.47
C ASP A 339 9.92 1.55 -44.32
N GLY A 340 10.11 1.43 -45.63
CA GLY A 340 9.08 1.68 -46.61
C GLY A 340 8.05 0.56 -46.55
N SER A 341 6.89 0.84 -45.96
CA SER A 341 5.65 0.23 -46.42
C SER A 341 4.52 1.25 -46.33
N THR A 342 3.98 1.53 -47.51
CA THR A 342 2.87 2.42 -47.81
C THR A 342 1.62 2.07 -47.01
N GLN A 343 1.01 3.04 -46.34
CA GLN A 343 -0.44 3.17 -46.31
C GLN A 343 -0.86 4.64 -46.23
N GLY A 344 -1.72 5.01 -47.16
CA GLY A 344 -2.08 6.39 -47.47
C GLY A 344 -3.18 6.96 -46.58
N SER A 345 -3.16 8.29 -46.54
CA SER A 345 -4.29 9.24 -46.49
C SER A 345 -5.57 8.85 -45.73
N SER A 346 -5.97 9.71 -44.80
CA SER A 346 -7.11 10.62 -45.03
C SER A 346 -7.39 11.44 -43.77
N CYS A 347 -7.14 12.75 -43.82
CA CYS A 347 -7.78 13.72 -42.94
C CYS A 347 -9.11 14.14 -43.57
N CYS A 348 -10.18 14.14 -42.78
CA CYS A 348 -11.36 14.99 -42.92
C CYS A 348 -11.77 15.42 -41.53
#